data_AF-A0A927VPQ9-F1
#
_entry.id   AF-A0A927VPQ9-F1
#
_cell.length_a   1.000
_cell.length_b   1.000
_cell.length_c   1.000
_cell.angle_alpha   90.00
_cell.angle_beta   90.00
_cell.angle_gamma   90.00
#
_symmetry.space_group_name_H-M   'P 1'
#
loop_
_entity.id
_entity.type
_entity.pdbx_description
1 polymer ?
#
loop_
_entity_poly.entity_id
_entity_poly.type
_entity_poly.pdbx_seq_one_letter_code
_entity_poly.pdbx_strand_id
1 'polypeptide(L)'
;MRCFCEKAFICVHLSRCLELKRITKKQRKRRRVIRNWICLVLVVAAIAVLTVVIVSAFKGNDSEDPSSPTRATQSVSASTEEQQEVITQPSQGDSQDTTETASQEPQVQDTQAPRLTGSEYIYVSVGSTVKYKSYVYAEDDIDPEPKLSIDNSAVDLSKPGNYPVVYTATDASGNSASKTCTIVVAEQSEPDVDEATIYALADQVLDSIIDEGMSDLDKVFAVFFYVRDTFTYVKDNNYWEYKQEAYHMMTTLQDNCYANVCVSKLLLERLGFESYMVEGHMGYVDEYHYWNMVSIDGGNTWYHYDAAFWEWMDDEYPMCMMTDAFATRISEAHDNIVDYAGSADVATPTEDLWTPEERGYYSYYLD
;
A
#
# COMPACT_ATOMS: atom_id res chain seq x y z
N MET A 1 13.64 52.96 -4.38
CA MET A 1 14.45 51.71 -4.36
C MET A 1 14.21 50.78 -3.16
N ARG A 2 13.47 51.15 -2.09
CA ARG A 2 13.21 50.22 -0.96
C ARG A 2 12.01 49.28 -1.12
N CYS A 3 11.06 49.55 -2.03
CA CYS A 3 9.85 48.74 -2.19
C CYS A 3 10.01 47.50 -3.10
N PHE A 4 11.09 47.41 -3.88
CA PHE A 4 11.35 46.28 -4.79
C PHE A 4 12.10 45.11 -4.12
N CYS A 5 12.77 45.35 -2.99
CA CYS A 5 13.59 44.33 -2.31
C CYS A 5 12.76 43.42 -1.40
N GLU A 6 11.70 43.94 -0.74
CA GLU A 6 10.81 43.14 0.13
C GLU A 6 9.94 42.15 -0.64
N LYS A 7 9.43 42.53 -1.83
CA LYS A 7 8.63 41.61 -2.67
C LYS A 7 9.45 40.45 -3.22
N ALA A 8 10.73 40.66 -3.52
CA ALA A 8 11.63 39.58 -3.98
C ALA A 8 11.99 38.61 -2.84
N PHE A 9 12.15 39.12 -1.61
CA PHE A 9 12.45 38.31 -0.43
C PHE A 9 11.26 37.42 -0.03
N ILE A 10 10.03 37.95 -0.08
CA ILE A 10 8.79 37.18 0.20
C ILE A 10 8.56 36.08 -0.84
N CYS A 11 8.82 36.35 -2.12
CA CYS A 11 8.64 35.36 -3.19
C CYS A 11 9.64 34.19 -3.08
N VAL A 12 10.92 34.49 -2.78
CA VAL A 12 11.96 33.45 -2.59
C VAL A 12 11.70 32.63 -1.31
N HIS A 13 11.17 33.25 -0.24
CA HIS A 13 10.75 32.53 0.96
C HIS A 13 9.54 31.63 0.70
N LEU A 14 8.51 32.10 -0.04
CA LEU A 14 7.36 31.27 -0.40
C LEU A 14 7.77 30.09 -1.28
N SER A 15 8.61 30.30 -2.30
CA SER A 15 9.10 29.21 -3.15
C SER A 15 9.94 28.20 -2.38
N ARG A 16 10.85 28.63 -1.50
CA ARG A 16 11.60 27.71 -0.62
C ARG A 16 10.68 26.97 0.36
N CYS A 17 9.66 27.62 0.92
CA CYS A 17 8.66 26.95 1.76
C CYS A 17 7.85 25.91 0.99
N LEU A 18 7.41 26.21 -0.24
CA LEU A 18 6.67 25.27 -1.09
C LEU A 18 7.53 24.08 -1.53
N GLU A 19 8.81 24.33 -1.80
CA GLU A 19 9.77 23.30 -2.19
C GLU A 19 10.15 22.40 -1.01
N LEU A 20 10.36 22.98 0.18
CA LEU A 20 10.51 22.22 1.42
C LEU A 20 9.25 21.41 1.75
N LYS A 21 8.04 21.96 1.55
CA LYS A 21 6.76 21.24 1.69
C LYS A 21 6.61 20.09 0.69
N ARG A 22 7.11 20.23 -0.55
CA ARG A 22 7.12 19.15 -1.55
C ARG A 22 8.13 18.06 -1.21
N ILE A 23 9.32 18.44 -0.71
CA ILE A 23 10.36 17.52 -0.26
C ILE A 23 9.87 16.73 0.95
N THR A 24 9.22 17.37 1.93
CA THR A 24 8.63 16.67 3.08
C THR A 24 7.49 15.74 2.67
N LYS A 25 6.59 16.13 1.75
CA LYS A 25 5.57 15.21 1.19
C LYS A 25 6.19 13.97 0.52
N LYS A 26 7.27 14.12 -0.25
CA LYS A 26 7.96 12.99 -0.91
C LYS A 26 8.68 12.08 0.10
N GLN A 27 9.30 12.65 1.12
CA GLN A 27 9.96 11.90 2.20
C GLN A 27 8.93 11.19 3.10
N ARG A 28 7.80 11.82 3.40
CA ARG A 28 6.65 11.23 4.11
C ARG A 28 6.04 10.06 3.34
N LYS A 29 5.87 10.19 2.02
CA LYS A 29 5.41 9.08 1.15
C LYS A 29 6.38 7.90 1.18
N ARG A 30 7.69 8.15 1.17
CA ARG A 30 8.71 7.08 1.30
C ARG A 30 8.69 6.40 2.66
N ARG A 31 8.57 7.15 3.76
CA ARG A 31 8.49 6.58 5.12
C ARG A 31 7.20 5.79 5.36
N ARG A 32 6.07 6.26 4.85
CA ARG A 32 4.78 5.54 4.89
C ARG A 32 4.85 4.22 4.12
N VAL A 33 5.50 4.20 2.95
CA VAL A 33 5.73 2.95 2.18
C VAL A 33 6.60 1.97 2.96
N ILE A 34 7.68 2.43 3.61
CA ILE A 34 8.57 1.59 4.41
C ILE A 34 7.85 1.03 5.65
N ARG A 35 7.07 1.85 6.36
CA ARG A 35 6.30 1.44 7.54
C ARG A 35 5.24 0.40 7.18
N ASN A 36 4.45 0.63 6.13
CA ASN A 36 3.45 -0.33 5.65
C ASN A 36 4.11 -1.62 5.15
N TRP A 37 5.32 -1.55 4.59
CA TRP A 37 6.12 -2.74 4.25
C TRP A 37 6.53 -3.54 5.48
N ILE A 38 6.98 -2.86 6.54
CA ILE A 38 7.37 -3.52 7.80
C ILE A 38 6.14 -4.17 8.47
N CYS A 39 5.01 -3.47 8.55
CA CYS A 39 3.77 -4.04 9.09
C CYS A 39 3.30 -5.25 8.27
N LEU A 40 3.31 -5.16 6.93
CA LEU A 40 2.95 -6.26 6.04
C LEU A 40 3.85 -7.49 6.27
N VAL A 41 5.16 -7.30 6.38
CA VAL A 41 6.11 -8.40 6.64
C VAL A 41 5.83 -9.05 8.00
N LEU A 42 5.53 -8.26 9.03
CA LEU A 42 5.24 -8.77 10.37
C LEU A 42 3.91 -9.53 10.43
N VAL A 43 2.86 -9.01 9.79
CA VAL A 43 1.53 -9.64 9.73
C VAL A 43 1.59 -10.94 8.91
N VAL A 44 2.21 -10.93 7.73
CA VAL A 44 2.38 -12.14 6.91
C VAL A 44 3.24 -13.18 7.63
N ALA A 45 4.30 -12.77 8.34
CA ALA A 45 5.10 -13.67 9.15
C ALA A 45 4.29 -14.28 10.31
N ALA A 46 3.44 -13.50 10.98
CA ALA A 46 2.57 -13.98 12.05
C ALA A 46 1.54 -15.01 11.53
N ILE A 47 0.93 -14.75 10.37
CA ILE A 47 -0.01 -15.68 9.71
C ILE A 47 0.71 -16.98 9.28
N ALA A 48 1.94 -16.88 8.76
CA ALA A 48 2.76 -18.06 8.43
C ALA A 48 3.11 -18.90 9.66
N VAL A 49 3.39 -18.26 10.81
CA VAL A 49 3.64 -18.97 12.07
C VAL A 49 2.35 -19.64 12.57
N LEU A 50 1.21 -18.95 12.52
CA LEU A 50 -0.08 -19.49 12.95
C LEU A 50 -0.51 -20.70 12.11
N THR A 51 -0.35 -20.64 10.79
CA THR A 51 -0.63 -21.77 9.89
C THR A 51 0.29 -22.97 10.16
N VAL A 52 1.57 -22.76 10.46
CA VAL A 52 2.49 -23.83 10.87
C VAL A 52 2.07 -24.46 12.20
N VAL A 53 1.65 -23.66 13.18
CA VAL A 53 1.17 -24.14 14.50
C VAL A 53 -0.10 -24.98 14.35
N ILE A 54 -1.06 -24.52 13.54
CA ILE A 54 -2.30 -25.25 13.25
C ILE A 54 -1.98 -26.58 12.53
N VAL A 55 -1.14 -26.57 11.49
CA VAL A 55 -0.74 -27.79 10.76
C VAL A 55 0.03 -28.78 11.65
N SER A 56 0.80 -28.30 12.62
CA SER A 56 1.51 -29.17 13.57
C SER A 56 0.62 -29.71 14.69
N ALA A 57 -0.48 -29.02 15.04
CA ALA A 57 -1.51 -29.55 15.93
C ALA A 57 -2.35 -30.68 15.28
N PHE A 58 -2.51 -30.68 13.94
CA PHE A 58 -3.24 -31.72 13.21
C PHE A 58 -2.41 -32.97 12.85
N LYS A 59 -1.07 -32.95 13.01
CA LYS A 59 -0.20 -34.10 12.72
C LYS A 59 0.04 -35.03 13.93
N GLY A 60 -0.64 -34.80 15.05
CA GLY A 60 -0.52 -35.59 16.27
C GLY A 60 -1.53 -36.75 16.37
N ASN A 61 -1.65 -37.60 15.35
CA ASN A 61 -2.16 -38.97 15.48
C ASN A 61 -2.02 -39.67 14.12
N ASP A 62 -0.98 -40.49 13.96
CA ASP A 62 -1.11 -41.85 13.41
C ASP A 62 0.25 -42.57 13.48
N SER A 63 0.16 -43.84 13.85
CA SER A 63 1.20 -44.75 14.32
C SER A 63 2.13 -45.34 13.23
N GLU A 64 3.29 -45.78 13.69
CA GLU A 64 4.46 -46.40 13.03
C GLU A 64 4.19 -47.63 12.13
N ASP A 65 5.00 -47.82 11.06
CA ASP A 65 5.98 -48.94 10.90
C ASP A 65 6.85 -48.78 9.62
N PRO A 66 8.16 -49.15 9.58
CA PRO A 66 9.12 -48.80 8.53
C PRO A 66 9.60 -49.97 7.66
N SER A 67 9.99 -49.68 6.41
CA SER A 67 10.98 -50.52 5.68
C SER A 67 11.70 -49.74 4.57
N SER A 68 13.02 -49.59 4.72
CA SER A 68 14.02 -49.14 3.73
C SER A 68 14.50 -50.34 2.87
N PRO A 69 15.34 -50.23 1.78
CA PRO A 69 16.61 -49.48 1.74
C PRO A 69 17.08 -48.79 0.42
N THR A 70 17.76 -47.65 0.59
CA THR A 70 19.12 -47.25 0.09
C THR A 70 19.54 -47.40 -1.40
N ARG A 71 20.13 -46.33 -2.02
CA ARG A 71 21.59 -46.24 -2.41
C ARG A 71 21.99 -45.09 -3.39
N ALA A 72 23.11 -44.42 -3.01
CA ALA A 72 24.24 -43.81 -3.74
C ALA A 72 24.17 -42.50 -4.57
N THR A 73 24.78 -41.45 -4.00
CA THR A 73 25.93 -40.62 -4.45
C THR A 73 26.39 -40.62 -5.92
N GLN A 74 26.62 -39.41 -6.49
CA GLN A 74 27.97 -39.00 -6.98
C GLN A 74 28.07 -37.50 -7.29
N SER A 75 29.18 -36.90 -6.88
CA SER A 75 29.72 -35.57 -7.20
C SER A 75 30.74 -35.66 -8.33
N VAL A 76 30.85 -34.64 -9.21
CA VAL A 76 32.05 -34.40 -10.03
C VAL A 76 32.35 -32.91 -10.14
N SER A 77 33.65 -32.63 -10.06
CA SER A 77 34.39 -31.39 -9.90
C SER A 77 34.71 -30.63 -11.19
N ALA A 78 35.12 -29.38 -11.00
CA ALA A 78 35.62 -28.39 -11.96
C ALA A 78 36.93 -28.77 -12.67
N SER A 79 37.19 -28.10 -13.80
CA SER A 79 38.54 -27.90 -14.35
C SER A 79 38.63 -26.57 -15.11
N THR A 80 39.53 -25.71 -14.64
CA THR A 80 40.10 -24.50 -15.27
C THR A 80 41.13 -24.87 -16.34
N GLU A 81 41.29 -24.02 -17.37
CA GLU A 81 42.54 -23.90 -18.14
C GLU A 81 42.66 -22.50 -18.77
N GLU A 82 43.89 -21.97 -18.70
CA GLU A 82 44.37 -20.62 -19.06
C GLU A 82 45.71 -20.82 -19.79
N GLN A 83 45.91 -20.25 -21.00
CA GLN A 83 47.22 -19.97 -21.67
C GLN A 83 46.94 -18.91 -22.77
N GLN A 84 47.47 -17.67 -22.79
CA GLN A 84 48.82 -17.08 -22.81
C GLN A 84 49.51 -16.99 -24.21
N GLU A 85 49.37 -15.79 -24.80
CA GLU A 85 50.34 -14.88 -25.45
C GLU A 85 51.51 -15.37 -26.34
N VAL A 86 51.62 -14.76 -27.54
CA VAL A 86 52.76 -14.85 -28.47
C VAL A 86 53.35 -13.46 -28.70
N ILE A 87 54.68 -13.35 -28.53
CA ILE A 87 55.49 -12.14 -28.75
C ILE A 87 56.24 -12.24 -30.10
N THR A 88 56.24 -11.17 -30.90
CA THR A 88 57.31 -10.85 -31.87
C THR A 88 57.45 -9.34 -32.09
N GLN A 89 58.70 -8.87 -32.19
CA GLN A 89 59.16 -7.52 -32.58
C GLN A 89 60.41 -7.68 -33.49
N PRO A 90 60.99 -6.63 -34.12
CA PRO A 90 60.40 -5.47 -34.82
C PRO A 90 61.09 -5.22 -36.21
N SER A 91 60.63 -4.26 -37.01
CA SER A 91 61.50 -3.55 -37.97
C SER A 91 61.05 -2.10 -38.21
N GLN A 92 62.06 -1.24 -38.44
CA GLN A 92 62.00 0.23 -38.45
C GLN A 92 61.55 0.82 -39.80
N GLY A 93 60.95 2.00 -39.75
CA GLY A 93 60.79 2.91 -40.88
C GLY A 93 60.25 4.27 -40.42
N ASP A 94 61.11 5.29 -40.48
CA ASP A 94 60.85 6.71 -40.21
C ASP A 94 59.73 7.30 -41.08
N SER A 95 58.85 8.11 -40.49
CA SER A 95 58.62 9.50 -40.92
C SER A 95 57.66 10.21 -39.96
N GLN A 96 58.04 11.42 -39.54
CA GLN A 96 57.25 12.34 -38.74
C GLN A 96 55.99 12.79 -39.50
N ASP A 97 54.82 12.58 -38.92
CA ASP A 97 53.66 13.45 -39.11
C ASP A 97 52.86 13.49 -37.79
N THR A 98 52.88 14.64 -37.13
CA THR A 98 52.16 14.89 -35.89
C THR A 98 50.69 15.13 -36.23
N THR A 99 49.91 14.06 -36.29
CA THR A 99 48.46 14.12 -36.20
C THR A 99 48.07 13.87 -34.74
N GLU A 100 47.43 14.86 -34.13
CA GLU A 100 46.69 14.71 -32.86
C GLU A 100 45.62 13.63 -33.06
N THR A 101 45.99 12.39 -32.76
CA THR A 101 45.02 11.30 -32.64
C THR A 101 44.35 11.49 -31.30
N ALA A 102 43.19 12.15 -31.31
CA ALA A 102 42.24 12.05 -30.22
C ALA A 102 41.95 10.57 -30.01
N SER A 103 42.54 9.98 -28.97
CA SER A 103 42.18 8.65 -28.51
C SER A 103 40.76 8.75 -27.98
N GLN A 104 39.77 8.49 -28.83
CA GLN A 104 38.45 8.11 -28.34
C GLN A 104 38.65 6.75 -27.65
N GLU A 105 38.43 6.72 -26.34
CA GLU A 105 38.27 5.46 -25.62
C GLU A 105 37.22 4.62 -26.36
N PRO A 106 37.49 3.32 -26.61
CA PRO A 106 36.51 2.45 -27.23
C PRO A 106 35.24 2.50 -26.39
N GLN A 107 34.16 3.04 -26.96
CA GLN A 107 32.87 3.04 -26.31
C GLN A 107 32.49 1.57 -26.15
N VAL A 108 32.37 1.11 -24.90
CA VAL A 108 31.91 -0.24 -24.59
C VAL A 108 30.49 -0.35 -25.12
N GLN A 109 30.35 -0.98 -26.28
CA GLN A 109 29.04 -1.21 -26.87
C GLN A 109 28.37 -2.29 -26.03
N ASP A 110 27.36 -1.88 -25.28
CA ASP A 110 26.50 -2.78 -24.57
C ASP A 110 25.61 -3.56 -25.55
N THR A 111 25.62 -4.89 -25.38
CA THR A 111 24.89 -5.85 -26.22
C THR A 111 24.07 -6.83 -25.37
N GLN A 112 24.09 -6.67 -24.04
CA GLN A 112 23.37 -7.54 -23.13
C GLN A 112 22.01 -6.92 -22.85
N ALA A 113 20.98 -7.76 -22.80
CA ALA A 113 19.63 -7.31 -22.48
C ALA A 113 19.39 -7.36 -20.97
N PRO A 114 18.50 -6.51 -20.43
CA PRO A 114 18.16 -6.54 -19.02
C PRO A 114 17.61 -7.90 -18.57
N ARG A 115 17.97 -8.32 -17.36
CA ARG A 115 17.42 -9.50 -16.68
C ARG A 115 16.15 -9.13 -15.91
N LEU A 116 15.02 -9.72 -16.29
CA LEU A 116 13.75 -9.61 -15.56
C LEU A 116 13.61 -10.70 -14.49
N THR A 117 13.41 -10.29 -13.23
CA THR A 117 13.15 -11.18 -12.09
C THR A 117 11.86 -10.79 -11.35
N GLY A 118 11.41 -11.61 -10.40
CA GLY A 118 10.17 -11.37 -9.64
C GLY A 118 9.13 -12.46 -9.85
N SER A 119 7.88 -12.13 -9.55
CA SER A 119 6.78 -13.11 -9.43
C SER A 119 6.43 -13.76 -10.77
N GLU A 120 5.99 -15.03 -10.74
CA GLU A 120 5.38 -15.71 -11.90
C GLU A 120 3.85 -15.59 -11.88
N TYR A 121 3.28 -15.57 -10.67
CA TYR A 121 1.86 -15.45 -10.40
C TYR A 121 1.61 -14.27 -9.44
N ILE A 122 0.51 -13.55 -9.67
CA ILE A 122 -0.01 -12.51 -8.78
C ILE A 122 -1.47 -12.87 -8.51
N TYR A 123 -1.80 -13.14 -7.25
CA TYR A 123 -3.15 -13.53 -6.85
C TYR A 123 -3.93 -12.32 -6.38
N VAL A 124 -5.14 -12.14 -6.90
CA VAL A 124 -6.05 -11.06 -6.53
C VAL A 124 -7.50 -11.55 -6.55
N SER A 125 -8.38 -10.85 -5.86
CA SER A 125 -9.82 -11.09 -5.91
C SER A 125 -10.44 -10.33 -7.08
N VAL A 126 -11.64 -10.75 -7.50
CA VAL A 126 -12.48 -9.95 -8.40
C VAL A 126 -12.62 -8.51 -7.88
N GLY A 127 -12.54 -7.51 -8.76
CA GLY A 127 -12.65 -6.09 -8.44
C GLY A 127 -11.37 -5.43 -7.93
N SER A 128 -10.36 -6.21 -7.50
CA SER A 128 -9.10 -5.72 -6.94
C SER A 128 -8.33 -4.77 -7.88
N THR A 129 -7.49 -3.89 -7.31
CA THR A 129 -6.54 -3.06 -8.07
C THR A 129 -5.13 -3.65 -8.00
N VAL A 130 -4.44 -3.77 -9.15
CA VAL A 130 -3.09 -4.36 -9.21
C VAL A 130 -2.01 -3.29 -9.39
N LYS A 131 -1.02 -3.24 -8.47
CA LYS A 131 0.20 -2.42 -8.60
C LYS A 131 1.29 -3.16 -9.37
N TYR A 132 1.12 -3.35 -10.68
CA TYR A 132 1.98 -4.20 -11.55
C TYR A 132 3.49 -3.98 -11.40
N LYS A 133 3.94 -2.73 -11.18
CA LYS A 133 5.37 -2.38 -10.99
C LYS A 133 6.02 -2.97 -9.73
N SER A 134 5.24 -3.50 -8.79
CA SER A 134 5.77 -3.97 -7.50
C SER A 134 6.24 -5.43 -7.53
N TYR A 135 5.94 -6.15 -8.61
CA TYR A 135 6.09 -7.61 -8.65
C TYR A 135 7.23 -8.10 -9.57
N VAL A 136 7.73 -7.25 -10.45
CA VAL A 136 8.77 -7.57 -11.43
C VAL A 136 9.84 -6.49 -11.42
N TYR A 137 11.10 -6.92 -11.43
CA TYR A 137 12.28 -6.08 -11.37
C TYR A 137 13.15 -6.32 -12.61
N ALA A 138 13.76 -5.25 -13.13
CA ALA A 138 14.74 -5.31 -14.21
C ALA A 138 16.10 -4.89 -13.67
N GLU A 139 17.12 -5.69 -13.95
CA GLU A 139 18.53 -5.40 -13.65
C GLU A 139 19.34 -5.55 -14.93
N ASP A 140 20.37 -4.74 -15.12
CA ASP A 140 21.26 -4.79 -16.27
C ASP A 140 22.72 -4.66 -15.82
N ASP A 141 23.68 -5.08 -16.65
CA ASP A 141 25.10 -5.02 -16.31
C ASP A 141 25.71 -3.63 -16.49
N ILE A 142 25.15 -2.80 -17.38
CA ILE A 142 25.66 -1.47 -17.71
C ILE A 142 24.64 -0.37 -17.38
N ASP A 143 23.36 -0.55 -17.70
CA ASP A 143 22.29 0.43 -17.43
C ASP A 143 21.76 0.30 -15.99
N PRO A 144 21.98 1.30 -15.11
CA PRO A 144 21.48 1.23 -13.74
C PRO A 144 19.95 1.39 -13.62
N GLU A 145 19.24 1.84 -14.65
CA GLU A 145 17.79 2.03 -14.61
C GLU A 145 17.09 1.67 -15.96
N PRO A 146 17.04 0.36 -16.33
CA PRO A 146 16.36 -0.06 -17.53
C PRO A 146 14.87 0.31 -17.53
N LYS A 147 14.34 0.77 -18.66
CA LYS A 147 12.95 1.19 -18.78
C LYS A 147 12.01 -0.01 -18.80
N LEU A 148 11.12 -0.11 -17.81
CA LEU A 148 10.08 -1.15 -17.73
C LEU A 148 8.75 -0.70 -18.36
N SER A 149 8.30 -1.43 -19.38
CA SER A 149 6.96 -1.34 -19.99
C SER A 149 6.11 -2.52 -19.55
N ILE A 150 4.81 -2.29 -19.34
CA ILE A 150 3.86 -3.28 -18.82
C ILE A 150 2.64 -3.29 -19.74
N ASP A 151 2.33 -4.44 -20.34
CA ASP A 151 1.09 -4.70 -21.06
C ASP A 151 0.18 -5.57 -20.20
N ASN A 152 -0.88 -4.95 -19.69
CA ASN A 152 -1.94 -5.57 -18.90
C ASN A 152 -3.31 -5.48 -19.61
N SER A 153 -3.33 -5.20 -20.91
CA SER A 153 -4.56 -4.98 -21.68
C SER A 153 -5.49 -6.20 -21.72
N ALA A 154 -4.93 -7.39 -21.51
CA ALA A 154 -5.67 -8.65 -21.44
C ALA A 154 -6.29 -8.93 -20.06
N VAL A 155 -5.97 -8.15 -19.02
CA VAL A 155 -6.43 -8.41 -17.65
C VAL A 155 -7.85 -7.89 -17.45
N ASP A 156 -8.78 -8.80 -17.13
CA ASP A 156 -10.13 -8.48 -16.68
C ASP A 156 -10.27 -8.77 -15.19
N LEU A 157 -10.09 -7.76 -14.36
CA LEU A 157 -10.23 -7.89 -12.91
C LEU A 157 -11.69 -8.05 -12.46
N SER A 158 -12.67 -7.87 -13.34
CA SER A 158 -14.10 -8.04 -12.99
C SER A 158 -14.57 -9.49 -13.05
N LYS A 159 -13.72 -10.41 -13.51
CA LYS A 159 -14.08 -11.82 -13.68
C LYS A 159 -12.99 -12.74 -13.12
N PRO A 160 -13.37 -13.84 -12.47
CA PRO A 160 -12.41 -14.88 -12.11
C PRO A 160 -11.74 -15.45 -13.36
N GLY A 161 -10.44 -15.65 -13.31
CA GLY A 161 -9.66 -16.08 -14.46
C GLY A 161 -8.16 -15.92 -14.28
N ASN A 162 -7.43 -16.44 -15.25
CA ASN A 162 -5.98 -16.28 -15.34
C ASN A 162 -5.66 -15.35 -16.52
N TYR A 163 -5.04 -14.22 -16.23
CA TYR A 163 -4.78 -13.18 -17.23
C TYR A 163 -3.28 -12.91 -17.38
N PRO A 164 -2.75 -12.93 -18.61
CA PRO A 164 -1.35 -12.64 -18.83
C PRO A 164 -1.05 -11.14 -18.71
N VAL A 165 0.08 -10.82 -18.09
CA VAL A 165 0.70 -9.49 -18.12
C VAL A 165 2.11 -9.65 -18.66
N VAL A 166 2.44 -8.88 -19.70
CA VAL A 166 3.76 -8.92 -20.32
C VAL A 166 4.58 -7.72 -19.85
N TYR A 167 5.72 -8.00 -19.23
CA TYR A 167 6.71 -7.02 -18.82
C TYR A 167 7.83 -7.00 -19.85
N THR A 168 8.24 -5.82 -20.30
CA THR A 168 9.37 -5.63 -21.22
C THR A 168 10.32 -4.60 -20.64
N ALA A 169 11.57 -4.98 -20.43
CA ALA A 169 12.65 -4.07 -20.05
C ALA A 169 13.49 -3.70 -21.28
N THR A 170 13.88 -2.45 -21.39
CA THR A 170 14.76 -1.94 -22.45
C THR A 170 15.81 -1.03 -21.84
N ASP A 171 17.09 -1.32 -22.08
CA ASP A 171 18.21 -0.49 -21.63
C ASP A 171 18.41 0.75 -22.53
N ALA A 172 19.33 1.62 -22.13
CA ALA A 172 19.74 2.81 -22.87
C ALA A 172 20.36 2.53 -24.26
N SER A 173 20.91 1.33 -24.46
CA SER A 173 21.54 0.87 -25.71
C SER A 173 20.53 0.24 -26.69
N GLY A 174 19.32 -0.02 -26.22
CA GLY A 174 18.20 -0.57 -26.98
C GLY A 174 18.08 -2.09 -26.91
N ASN A 175 18.87 -2.81 -26.09
CA ASN A 175 18.63 -4.24 -25.90
C ASN A 175 17.38 -4.44 -25.02
N SER A 176 16.67 -5.56 -25.21
CA SER A 176 15.39 -5.77 -24.54
C SER A 176 15.12 -7.22 -24.20
N ALA A 177 14.39 -7.42 -23.10
CA ALA A 177 13.91 -8.72 -22.65
C ALA A 177 12.46 -8.62 -22.20
N SER A 178 11.72 -9.73 -22.30
CA SER A 178 10.32 -9.81 -21.86
C SER A 178 10.07 -10.99 -20.93
N LYS A 179 9.15 -10.79 -19.97
CA LYS A 179 8.67 -11.81 -19.03
C LYS A 179 7.14 -11.72 -18.94
N THR A 180 6.47 -12.86 -19.01
CA THR A 180 5.02 -12.95 -18.77
C THR A 180 4.77 -13.38 -17.33
N CYS A 181 3.88 -12.66 -16.63
CA CYS A 181 3.33 -13.05 -15.34
C CYS A 181 1.83 -13.33 -15.48
N THR A 182 1.28 -14.23 -14.68
CA THR A 182 -0.15 -14.52 -14.68
C THR A 182 -0.83 -13.86 -13.48
N ILE A 183 -1.80 -12.99 -13.73
CA ILE A 183 -2.74 -12.53 -12.71
C ILE A 183 -3.80 -13.61 -12.53
N VAL A 184 -3.90 -14.17 -11.33
CA VAL A 184 -4.94 -15.13 -10.94
C VAL A 184 -6.02 -14.33 -10.21
N VAL A 185 -7.15 -14.12 -10.86
CA VAL A 185 -8.34 -13.49 -10.29
C VAL A 185 -9.25 -14.58 -9.75
N ALA A 186 -9.51 -14.57 -8.45
CA ALA A 186 -10.39 -15.54 -7.78
C ALA A 186 -11.73 -14.92 -7.38
N GLU A 187 -12.78 -15.74 -7.29
CA GLU A 187 -14.03 -15.33 -6.64
C GLU A 187 -13.79 -15.03 -5.17
N GLN A 188 -14.48 -14.01 -4.65
CA GLN A 188 -14.56 -13.76 -3.22
C GLN A 188 -15.72 -14.57 -2.63
N SER A 189 -15.47 -15.20 -1.49
CA SER A 189 -16.50 -15.82 -0.67
C SER A 189 -16.41 -15.26 0.74
N GLU A 190 -17.55 -15.09 1.39
CA GLU A 190 -17.63 -14.68 2.78
C GLU A 190 -16.72 -15.57 3.65
N PRO A 191 -15.84 -15.00 4.48
CA PRO A 191 -15.10 -15.77 5.45
C PRO A 191 -16.05 -16.50 6.40
N ASP A 192 -15.73 -17.75 6.73
CA ASP A 192 -16.43 -18.52 7.77
C ASP A 192 -15.46 -18.71 8.95
N VAL A 193 -15.20 -17.60 9.64
CA VAL A 193 -14.23 -17.54 10.74
C VAL A 193 -14.97 -17.34 12.05
N ASP A 194 -14.57 -18.06 13.10
CA ASP A 194 -15.19 -17.91 14.40
C ASP A 194 -14.89 -16.54 15.04
N GLU A 195 -15.83 -16.05 15.84
CA GLU A 195 -15.74 -14.72 16.44
C GLU A 195 -14.49 -14.52 17.31
N ALA A 196 -14.00 -15.56 17.99
CA ALA A 196 -12.82 -15.45 18.83
C ALA A 196 -11.56 -15.18 18.00
N THR A 197 -11.46 -15.79 16.82
CA THR A 197 -10.38 -15.50 15.87
C THR A 197 -10.44 -14.06 15.34
N ILE A 198 -11.64 -13.56 15.03
CA ILE A 198 -11.83 -12.17 14.56
C ILE A 198 -11.42 -11.18 15.65
N TYR A 199 -11.84 -11.42 16.89
CA TYR A 199 -11.47 -10.57 18.03
C TYR A 199 -9.98 -10.64 18.36
N ALA A 200 -9.34 -11.80 18.24
CA ALA A 200 -7.91 -11.91 18.42
C ALA A 200 -7.13 -11.08 17.40
N LEU A 201 -7.58 -11.02 16.15
CA LEU A 201 -6.98 -10.15 15.14
C LEU A 201 -7.22 -8.67 15.43
N ALA A 202 -8.44 -8.31 15.82
CA ALA A 202 -8.77 -6.94 16.22
C ALA A 202 -7.90 -6.47 17.40
N ASP A 203 -7.67 -7.33 18.39
CA ASP A 203 -6.82 -7.02 19.54
C ASP A 203 -5.36 -6.80 19.14
N GLN A 204 -4.83 -7.62 18.23
CA GLN A 204 -3.47 -7.42 17.69
C GLN A 204 -3.32 -6.08 16.97
N VAL A 205 -4.36 -5.66 16.24
CA VAL A 205 -4.39 -4.33 15.61
C VAL A 205 -4.39 -3.24 16.67
N LEU A 206 -5.27 -3.33 17.67
CA LEU A 206 -5.37 -2.34 18.74
C LEU A 206 -4.08 -2.22 19.54
N ASP A 207 -3.44 -3.35 19.88
CA ASP A 207 -2.14 -3.39 20.57
C ASP A 207 -1.02 -2.67 19.78
N SER A 208 -1.18 -2.54 18.45
CA SER A 208 -0.20 -1.86 17.59
C SER A 208 -0.43 -0.36 17.43
N ILE A 209 -1.61 0.14 17.78
CA ILE A 209 -2.02 1.54 17.56
C ILE A 209 -2.43 2.28 18.83
N ILE A 210 -2.63 1.58 19.95
CA ILE A 210 -3.08 2.15 21.22
C ILE A 210 -1.99 2.03 22.29
N ASP A 211 -1.64 3.15 22.91
CA ASP A 211 -0.70 3.22 24.03
C ASP A 211 -1.42 3.44 25.37
N GLU A 212 -0.76 3.01 26.46
CA GLU A 212 -1.20 3.30 27.82
C GLU A 212 -1.22 4.83 28.04
N GLY A 213 -2.38 5.36 28.45
CA GLY A 213 -2.56 6.78 28.74
C GLY A 213 -3.15 7.63 27.61
N MET A 214 -3.44 7.05 26.44
CA MET A 214 -4.22 7.74 25.40
C MET A 214 -5.61 8.15 25.93
N SER A 215 -6.03 9.38 25.60
CA SER A 215 -7.42 9.78 25.85
C SER A 215 -8.38 9.00 24.97
N ASP A 216 -9.66 8.97 25.32
CA ASP A 216 -10.65 8.26 24.49
C ASP A 216 -10.74 8.83 23.08
N LEU A 217 -10.61 10.15 22.95
CA LEU A 217 -10.54 10.82 21.66
C LEU A 217 -9.32 10.40 20.85
N ASP A 218 -8.15 10.32 21.49
CA ASP A 218 -6.91 9.85 20.86
C ASP A 218 -7.04 8.42 20.34
N LYS A 219 -7.69 7.53 21.10
CA LYS A 219 -7.93 6.14 20.67
C LYS A 219 -8.83 6.09 19.43
N VAL A 220 -9.90 6.88 19.41
CA VAL A 220 -10.80 6.97 18.23
C VAL A 220 -10.02 7.43 17.00
N PHE A 221 -9.16 8.45 17.13
CA PHE A 221 -8.32 8.91 16.03
C PHE A 221 -7.26 7.90 15.61
N ALA A 222 -6.66 7.15 16.54
CA ALA A 222 -5.72 6.10 16.22
C ALA A 222 -6.37 5.03 15.33
N VAL A 223 -7.60 4.60 15.66
CA VAL A 223 -8.39 3.70 14.81
C VAL A 223 -8.71 4.35 13.47
N PHE A 224 -9.13 5.61 13.45
CA PHE A 224 -9.44 6.36 12.22
C PHE A 224 -8.25 6.37 11.25
N PHE A 225 -7.08 6.77 11.74
CA PHE A 225 -5.89 6.83 10.89
C PHE A 225 -5.39 5.45 10.49
N TYR A 226 -5.52 4.45 11.36
CA TYR A 226 -5.21 3.07 11.00
C TYR A 226 -6.06 2.60 9.81
N VAL A 227 -7.38 2.78 9.87
CA VAL A 227 -8.30 2.38 8.79
C VAL A 227 -8.09 3.22 7.53
N ARG A 228 -7.90 4.53 7.66
CA ARG A 228 -7.69 5.40 6.49
C ARG A 228 -6.36 5.13 5.77
N ASP A 229 -5.27 4.85 6.51
CA ASP A 229 -3.91 4.82 5.93
C ASP A 229 -3.38 3.42 5.62
N THR A 230 -3.95 2.37 6.21
CA THR A 230 -3.45 0.99 6.06
C THR A 230 -4.02 0.32 4.81
N PHE A 231 -5.28 0.62 4.48
CA PHE A 231 -6.04 -0.13 3.50
C PHE A 231 -6.05 0.58 2.13
N THR A 232 -6.16 -0.21 1.06
CA THR A 232 -6.31 0.32 -0.30
C THR A 232 -7.78 0.26 -0.68
N TYR A 233 -8.36 1.40 -1.07
CA TYR A 233 -9.73 1.43 -1.56
C TYR A 233 -9.84 0.65 -2.88
N VAL A 234 -10.73 -0.31 -2.91
CA VAL A 234 -11.07 -1.12 -4.08
C VAL A 234 -12.57 -1.04 -4.27
N LYS A 235 -13.03 -0.92 -5.52
CA LYS A 235 -14.46 -0.95 -5.83
C LYS A 235 -14.88 -2.41 -6.03
N ASP A 236 -15.36 -3.02 -4.96
CA ASP A 236 -16.09 -4.27 -4.93
C ASP A 236 -17.46 -4.06 -4.24
N ASN A 237 -18.34 -5.06 -4.34
CA ASN A 237 -19.74 -4.97 -3.87
C ASN A 237 -20.03 -6.08 -2.83
N ASN A 238 -19.09 -6.37 -1.94
CA ASN A 238 -19.30 -7.34 -0.89
C ASN A 238 -20.00 -6.67 0.29
N TYR A 239 -21.06 -7.32 0.77
CA TYR A 239 -21.89 -6.86 1.88
C TYR A 239 -22.14 -8.04 2.82
N TRP A 240 -21.05 -8.64 3.30
CA TRP A 240 -21.10 -9.80 4.19
C TRP A 240 -21.46 -9.40 5.62
N GLU A 241 -21.61 -10.39 6.51
CA GLU A 241 -21.75 -10.11 7.92
C GLU A 241 -20.55 -9.26 8.40
N TYR A 242 -20.84 -8.19 9.15
CA TYR A 242 -19.86 -7.11 9.36
C TYR A 242 -18.54 -7.55 10.01
N LYS A 243 -18.56 -8.60 10.86
CA LYS A 243 -17.32 -9.11 11.47
C LYS A 243 -16.51 -9.91 10.45
N GLN A 244 -17.18 -10.68 9.59
CA GLN A 244 -16.52 -11.39 8.50
C GLN A 244 -15.93 -10.42 7.47
N GLU A 245 -16.65 -9.35 7.14
CA GLU A 245 -16.15 -8.27 6.29
C GLU A 245 -14.94 -7.57 6.94
N ALA A 246 -15.04 -7.22 8.22
CA ALA A 246 -13.93 -6.62 8.95
C ALA A 246 -12.69 -7.53 8.99
N TYR A 247 -12.89 -8.84 9.21
CA TYR A 247 -11.83 -9.82 9.14
C TYR A 247 -11.22 -9.90 7.73
N HIS A 248 -12.06 -9.91 6.69
CA HIS A 248 -11.61 -9.92 5.31
C HIS A 248 -10.70 -8.72 5.02
N MET A 249 -11.17 -7.52 5.28
CA MET A 249 -10.40 -6.30 5.06
C MET A 249 -9.10 -6.29 5.86
N MET A 250 -9.13 -6.64 7.16
CA MET A 250 -7.93 -6.73 8.00
C MET A 250 -6.89 -7.75 7.52
N THR A 251 -7.28 -8.75 6.72
CA THR A 251 -6.36 -9.78 6.19
C THR A 251 -5.94 -9.54 4.74
N THR A 252 -6.75 -8.88 3.92
CA THR A 252 -6.46 -8.61 2.50
C THR A 252 -5.88 -7.22 2.26
N LEU A 253 -6.06 -6.30 3.21
CA LEU A 253 -5.66 -4.89 3.14
C LEU A 253 -6.29 -4.11 1.98
N GLN A 254 -7.40 -4.61 1.45
CA GLN A 254 -8.08 -4.11 0.26
C GLN A 254 -9.57 -4.25 0.43
N ASP A 255 -10.31 -3.14 0.32
CA ASP A 255 -11.77 -3.19 0.39
C ASP A 255 -12.45 -1.84 0.06
N ASN A 256 -13.77 -1.78 0.15
CA ASN A 256 -14.64 -0.64 -0.17
C ASN A 256 -15.09 0.17 1.08
N CYS A 257 -16.00 1.15 0.90
CA CYS A 257 -16.52 1.98 1.99
C CYS A 257 -17.29 1.19 3.07
N TYR A 258 -18.04 0.15 2.69
CA TYR A 258 -18.75 -0.72 3.64
C TYR A 258 -17.77 -1.45 4.58
N ALA A 259 -16.71 -2.01 4.04
CA ALA A 259 -15.69 -2.69 4.84
C ALA A 259 -14.91 -1.74 5.76
N ASN A 260 -14.63 -0.51 5.32
CA ASN A 260 -14.02 0.52 6.18
C ASN A 260 -14.87 0.76 7.43
N VAL A 261 -16.19 0.81 7.27
CA VAL A 261 -17.16 0.97 8.36
C VAL A 261 -17.18 -0.27 9.26
N CYS A 262 -17.08 -1.46 8.68
CA CYS A 262 -17.04 -2.72 9.41
C CYS A 262 -15.81 -2.83 10.32
N VAL A 263 -14.61 -2.56 9.79
CA VAL A 263 -13.36 -2.55 10.58
C VAL A 263 -13.41 -1.47 11.65
N SER A 264 -13.84 -0.26 11.30
CA SER A 264 -13.94 0.85 12.25
C SER A 264 -14.90 0.51 13.39
N LYS A 265 -16.10 0.02 13.08
CA LYS A 265 -17.08 -0.44 14.08
C LYS A 265 -16.49 -1.51 14.98
N LEU A 266 -15.88 -2.55 14.41
CA LEU A 266 -15.27 -3.64 15.17
C LEU A 266 -14.22 -3.11 16.16
N LEU A 267 -13.25 -2.32 15.69
CA LEU A 267 -12.16 -1.81 16.53
C LEU A 267 -12.66 -0.83 17.60
N LEU A 268 -13.61 0.05 17.27
CA LEU A 268 -14.20 1.00 18.21
C LEU A 268 -15.00 0.30 19.31
N GLU A 269 -15.81 -0.70 18.95
CA GLU A 269 -16.57 -1.50 19.93
C GLU A 269 -15.64 -2.33 20.82
N ARG A 270 -14.53 -2.85 20.28
CA ARG A 270 -13.52 -3.56 21.07
C ARG A 270 -12.86 -2.66 22.11
N LEU A 271 -12.78 -1.34 21.86
CA LEU A 271 -12.32 -0.32 22.80
C LEU A 271 -13.41 0.16 23.78
N GLY A 272 -14.66 -0.28 23.60
CA GLY A 272 -15.79 0.10 24.45
C GLY A 272 -16.53 1.36 23.99
N PHE A 273 -16.27 1.86 22.77
CA PHE A 273 -17.03 2.96 22.17
C PHE A 273 -18.25 2.42 21.42
N GLU A 274 -19.33 3.19 21.42
CA GLU A 274 -20.52 2.82 20.65
C GLU A 274 -20.37 3.31 19.21
N SER A 275 -20.70 2.46 18.25
CA SER A 275 -20.63 2.77 16.82
C SER A 275 -21.77 2.10 16.06
N TYR A 276 -22.43 2.82 15.16
CA TYR A 276 -23.36 2.23 14.20
C TYR A 276 -23.09 2.71 12.79
N MET A 277 -23.52 1.92 11.82
CA MET A 277 -23.35 2.20 10.39
C MET A 277 -24.47 3.10 9.91
N VAL A 278 -24.11 4.09 9.10
CA VAL A 278 -25.05 4.90 8.33
C VAL A 278 -24.81 4.66 6.86
N GLU A 279 -25.92 4.55 6.13
CA GLU A 279 -25.94 4.50 4.68
C GLU A 279 -26.48 5.84 4.17
N GLY A 280 -25.79 6.41 3.20
CA GLY A 280 -26.22 7.61 2.50
C GLY A 280 -25.83 7.54 1.05
N HIS A 281 -26.06 8.65 0.37
CA HIS A 281 -25.98 8.67 -1.08
C HIS A 281 -25.05 9.77 -1.59
N MET A 282 -24.27 9.44 -2.60
CA MET A 282 -23.26 10.33 -3.14
C MET A 282 -23.84 11.22 -4.23
N GLY A 283 -23.81 12.54 -4.03
CA GLY A 283 -24.57 13.50 -4.84
C GLY A 283 -24.12 13.62 -6.31
N TYR A 284 -22.92 13.15 -6.65
CA TYR A 284 -22.31 13.35 -7.96
C TYR A 284 -22.23 12.08 -8.83
N VAL A 285 -22.46 10.89 -8.25
CA VAL A 285 -22.37 9.60 -8.97
C VAL A 285 -23.58 8.68 -8.80
N ASP A 286 -24.60 9.07 -8.01
CA ASP A 286 -25.76 8.21 -7.72
C ASP A 286 -25.36 6.84 -7.13
N GLU A 287 -24.35 6.84 -6.24
CA GLU A 287 -23.80 5.65 -5.58
C GLU A 287 -24.01 5.70 -4.07
N TYR A 288 -24.14 4.54 -3.44
CA TYR A 288 -24.22 4.43 -1.97
C TYR A 288 -22.86 4.66 -1.32
N HIS A 289 -22.87 5.31 -0.16
CA HIS A 289 -21.72 5.47 0.72
C HIS A 289 -22.06 5.07 2.14
N TYR A 290 -21.11 4.43 2.81
CA TYR A 290 -21.26 3.99 4.19
C TYR A 290 -20.23 4.70 5.06
N TRP A 291 -20.66 5.16 6.23
CA TRP A 291 -19.79 5.69 7.29
C TRP A 291 -20.28 5.24 8.68
N ASN A 292 -19.56 5.59 9.74
CA ASN A 292 -19.97 5.33 11.12
C ASN A 292 -20.53 6.59 11.80
N MET A 293 -21.50 6.41 12.67
CA MET A 293 -21.73 7.33 13.79
C MET A 293 -21.07 6.75 15.02
N VAL A 294 -20.33 7.58 15.78
CA VAL A 294 -19.53 7.15 16.93
C VAL A 294 -19.88 7.98 18.16
N SER A 295 -19.98 7.31 19.30
CA SER A 295 -20.15 7.91 20.62
C SER A 295 -19.04 7.46 21.58
N ILE A 296 -18.45 8.44 22.27
CA ILE A 296 -17.40 8.22 23.29
C ILE A 296 -17.92 8.43 24.71
N ASP A 297 -19.20 8.78 24.88
CA ASP A 297 -19.80 9.12 26.17
C ASP A 297 -20.97 8.19 26.55
N GLY A 298 -20.99 6.98 26.01
CA GLY A 298 -22.01 5.97 26.27
C GLY A 298 -23.34 6.27 25.59
N GLY A 299 -23.30 6.76 24.35
CA GLY A 299 -24.47 6.97 23.50
C GLY A 299 -25.20 8.28 23.73
N ASN A 300 -24.66 9.19 24.56
CA ASN A 300 -25.30 10.47 24.85
C ASN A 300 -25.10 11.48 23.71
N THR A 301 -23.91 11.48 23.11
CA THR A 301 -23.58 12.30 21.93
C THR A 301 -23.01 11.44 20.82
N TRP A 302 -23.36 11.82 19.58
CA TRP A 302 -23.00 11.09 18.37
C TRP A 302 -22.34 12.04 17.38
N TYR A 303 -21.32 11.54 16.70
CA TYR A 303 -20.57 12.28 15.71
C TYR A 303 -20.32 11.43 14.47
N HIS A 304 -20.24 12.07 13.30
CA HIS A 304 -19.86 11.39 12.07
C HIS A 304 -18.40 10.96 12.10
N TYR A 305 -18.14 9.75 11.62
CA TYR A 305 -16.82 9.17 11.47
C TYR A 305 -16.79 8.48 10.10
N ASP A 306 -15.95 8.97 9.19
CA ASP A 306 -15.76 8.41 7.85
C ASP A 306 -14.27 8.21 7.56
N ALA A 307 -13.80 6.97 7.77
CA ALA A 307 -12.42 6.59 7.50
C ALA A 307 -12.18 6.18 6.04
N ALA A 308 -13.21 6.15 5.18
CA ALA A 308 -13.02 5.85 3.77
C ALA A 308 -12.10 6.89 3.13
N PHE A 309 -11.09 6.43 2.39
CA PHE A 309 -10.11 7.32 1.80
C PHE A 309 -10.70 8.07 0.58
N TRP A 310 -10.58 9.39 0.60
CA TRP A 310 -10.87 10.24 -0.54
C TRP A 310 -9.58 10.93 -1.02
N GLU A 311 -9.33 10.98 -2.33
CA GLU A 311 -8.09 11.53 -2.89
C GLU A 311 -7.81 13.00 -2.51
N TRP A 312 -8.86 13.75 -2.15
CA TRP A 312 -8.81 15.15 -1.74
C TRP A 312 -8.76 15.34 -0.21
N MET A 313 -8.99 14.30 0.59
CA MET A 313 -8.86 14.41 2.04
C MET A 313 -7.39 14.58 2.40
N ASP A 314 -7.05 15.74 2.97
CA ASP A 314 -5.77 15.99 3.58
C ASP A 314 -5.83 15.83 5.10
N ASP A 315 -4.67 15.78 5.74
CA ASP A 315 -4.57 15.63 7.19
C ASP A 315 -5.02 16.89 7.96
N GLU A 316 -5.43 17.95 7.26
CA GLU A 316 -5.92 19.21 7.87
C GLU A 316 -7.40 19.10 8.28
N TYR A 317 -8.17 18.24 7.59
CA TYR A 317 -9.60 18.03 7.85
C TYR A 317 -9.93 16.53 7.94
N PRO A 318 -9.49 15.86 9.03
CA PRO A 318 -9.83 14.46 9.23
C PRO A 318 -11.33 14.32 9.45
N MET A 319 -11.96 13.39 8.72
CA MET A 319 -13.41 13.18 8.77
C MET A 319 -13.79 12.22 9.89
N CYS A 320 -13.22 12.47 11.06
CA CYS A 320 -13.44 11.77 12.30
C CYS A 320 -14.28 12.68 13.21
N MET A 321 -15.08 12.13 14.13
CA MET A 321 -15.94 12.85 15.09
C MET A 321 -16.47 14.24 14.66
N MET A 322 -17.11 14.31 13.50
CA MET A 322 -17.63 15.55 12.93
C MET A 322 -19.07 15.81 13.37
N THR A 323 -19.41 17.09 13.46
CA THR A 323 -20.80 17.55 13.52
C THR A 323 -21.43 17.54 12.12
N ASP A 324 -22.76 17.57 12.06
CA ASP A 324 -23.57 17.76 10.85
C ASP A 324 -23.08 19.02 10.12
N ALA A 325 -22.94 20.12 10.86
CA ALA A 325 -22.49 21.39 10.31
C ALA A 325 -21.09 21.30 9.69
N PHE A 326 -20.17 20.56 10.32
CA PHE A 326 -18.85 20.34 9.76
C PHE A 326 -18.90 19.44 8.51
N ALA A 327 -19.58 18.30 8.61
CA ALA A 327 -19.67 17.32 7.53
C ALA A 327 -20.35 17.90 6.28
N THR A 328 -21.43 18.68 6.46
CA THR A 328 -22.10 19.41 5.38
C THR A 328 -21.16 20.42 4.72
N ARG A 329 -20.41 21.22 5.50
CA ARG A 329 -19.47 22.20 4.92
C ARG A 329 -18.40 21.54 4.06
N ILE A 330 -17.85 20.41 4.51
CA ILE A 330 -16.86 19.66 3.71
C ILE A 330 -17.53 19.09 2.46
N SER A 331 -18.69 18.46 2.59
CA SER A 331 -19.43 17.91 1.47
C SER A 331 -19.71 18.97 0.39
N GLU A 332 -20.22 20.15 0.77
CA GLU A 332 -20.49 21.28 -0.13
C GLU A 332 -19.23 21.81 -0.82
N ALA A 333 -18.10 21.85 -0.11
CA ALA A 333 -16.82 22.30 -0.66
C ALA A 333 -16.25 21.34 -1.73
N HIS A 334 -16.76 20.11 -1.80
CA HIS A 334 -16.27 19.07 -2.68
C HIS A 334 -17.34 18.50 -3.62
N ASP A 335 -18.28 19.33 -4.10
CA ASP A 335 -19.35 18.95 -5.03
C ASP A 335 -20.46 18.07 -4.43
N ASN A 336 -20.80 18.29 -3.15
CA ASN A 336 -21.86 17.59 -2.40
C ASN A 336 -21.65 16.08 -2.39
N ILE A 337 -20.47 15.67 -1.90
CA ILE A 337 -20.03 14.27 -1.98
C ILE A 337 -20.98 13.32 -1.26
N VAL A 338 -21.45 13.69 -0.07
CA VAL A 338 -22.36 12.88 0.76
C VAL A 338 -23.32 13.78 1.51
N ASP A 339 -24.60 13.41 1.56
CA ASP A 339 -25.58 14.05 2.46
C ASP A 339 -25.54 13.42 3.86
N TYR A 340 -24.51 13.79 4.63
CA TYR A 340 -24.28 13.26 5.99
C TYR A 340 -25.46 13.55 6.93
N ALA A 341 -25.86 14.82 7.01
CA ALA A 341 -26.89 15.28 7.96
C ALA A 341 -28.29 14.75 7.61
N GLY A 342 -28.59 14.55 6.32
CA GLY A 342 -29.88 14.00 5.88
C GLY A 342 -30.02 12.49 6.11
N SER A 343 -28.90 11.79 6.29
CA SER A 343 -28.86 10.32 6.32
C SER A 343 -28.65 9.74 7.72
N ALA A 344 -28.20 10.54 8.70
CA ALA A 344 -28.08 10.10 10.08
C ALA A 344 -29.40 10.24 10.85
N ASP A 345 -29.80 9.17 11.55
CA ASP A 345 -31.03 9.16 12.37
C ASP A 345 -30.90 9.96 13.69
N VAL A 346 -29.70 10.42 14.04
CA VAL A 346 -29.40 11.16 15.27
C VAL A 346 -28.64 12.44 14.91
N ALA A 347 -29.15 13.58 15.40
CA ALA A 347 -28.49 14.86 15.22
C ALA A 347 -27.22 14.95 16.08
N THR A 348 -26.17 15.50 15.50
CA THR A 348 -24.92 15.79 16.20
C THR A 348 -25.01 17.07 17.04
N PRO A 349 -24.06 17.31 17.97
CA PRO A 349 -23.95 18.59 18.66
C PRO A 349 -23.68 19.77 17.71
N THR A 350 -23.99 20.99 18.17
CA THR A 350 -23.79 22.21 17.36
C THR A 350 -22.36 22.73 17.34
N GLU A 351 -21.55 22.32 18.31
CA GLU A 351 -20.15 22.72 18.44
C GLU A 351 -19.25 21.54 18.10
N ASP A 352 -18.19 21.80 17.35
CA ASP A 352 -17.19 20.79 16.98
C ASP A 352 -16.50 20.25 18.24
N LEU A 353 -16.26 18.93 18.29
CA LEU A 353 -15.62 18.27 19.44
C LEU A 353 -14.17 18.76 19.67
N TRP A 354 -13.54 19.33 18.63
CA TRP A 354 -12.19 19.86 18.67
C TRP A 354 -12.04 21.18 17.91
N THR A 355 -11.11 22.01 18.38
CA THR A 355 -10.77 23.31 17.79
C THR A 355 -9.94 23.15 16.50
N PRO A 356 -9.91 24.16 15.61
CA PRO A 356 -9.00 24.17 14.45
C PRO A 356 -7.52 23.97 14.79
N GLU A 357 -7.09 24.34 15.99
CA GLU A 357 -5.71 24.18 16.47
C GLU A 357 -5.43 22.73 16.90
N GLU A 358 -6.41 22.05 17.50
CA GLU A 358 -6.38 20.62 17.82
C GLU A 358 -6.50 19.74 16.55
N ARG A 359 -7.16 20.22 15.49
CA ARG A 359 -7.16 19.53 14.17
C ARG A 359 -5.76 19.34 13.61
N GLY A 360 -4.88 20.34 13.80
CA GLY A 360 -3.47 20.24 13.44
C GLY A 360 -2.68 19.26 14.33
N TYR A 361 -3.10 19.05 15.58
CA TYR A 361 -2.48 18.10 16.51
C TYR A 361 -2.75 16.64 16.11
N TYR A 362 -3.93 16.33 15.57
CA TYR A 362 -4.21 14.96 15.08
C TYR A 362 -3.45 14.60 13.79
N SER A 363 -2.86 15.59 13.09
CA SER A 363 -1.85 15.31 12.05
C SER A 363 -0.52 14.78 12.62
N TYR A 364 -0.31 14.84 13.94
CA TYR A 364 0.91 14.41 14.65
C TYR A 364 1.01 12.89 14.83
N TYR A 365 -0.10 12.13 14.77
CA TYR A 365 -0.09 10.65 14.78
C TYR A 365 0.55 10.02 13.51
N LEU A 366 1.17 10.85 12.65
CA LEU A 366 1.79 10.49 11.38
C LEU A 366 3.32 10.61 11.36
N ASP A 367 3.95 11.18 12.39
CA ASP A 367 5.41 11.26 12.55
C ASP A 367 5.95 10.12 13.44
#